data_AF-A0A850LE70-F1
#
_entry.id   AF-A0A850LE70-F1
#
_cell.length_a   1.000
_cell.length_b   1.000
_cell.length_c   1.000
_cell.angle_alpha   90.00
_cell.angle_beta   90.00
_cell.angle_gamma   90.00
#
_symmetry.space_group_name_H-M   'P 1'
#
loop_
_entity.id
_entity.type
_entity.pdbx_description
1 polymer ?
#
loop_
_entity_poly.entity_id
_entity_poly.type
_entity_poly.pdbx_seq_one_letter_code
_entity_poly.pdbx_strand_id
1 'polypeptide(L)'
;MIWTTQTHEFAATLCRRTGRPCPALSGLAENLTRALRRAEPMTDASFEIEGHCEMPPCGAGCLARYAASHSRVRVFCGVDEDTALPHLHRFADALLGSEGGGFAAGSGPVPCAMVEARAHAAQVSAPVQPTA
;
A
#
# COMPACT_ATOMS: atom_id res chain seq x y z
N MET A 1 -11.69 -0.65 -6.30
CA MET A 1 -12.21 0.46 -5.48
C MET A 1 -11.15 1.53 -5.47
N ILE A 2 -11.51 2.78 -5.74
CA ILE A 2 -10.59 3.92 -5.68
C ILE A 2 -11.22 4.94 -4.74
N TRP A 3 -10.44 5.48 -3.80
CA TRP A 3 -10.88 6.54 -2.90
C TRP A 3 -9.73 7.46 -2.55
N THR A 4 -10.04 8.66 -2.09
CA THR A 4 -9.06 9.68 -1.74
C THR A 4 -9.31 10.18 -0.33
N THR A 5 -8.22 10.48 0.37
CA THR A 5 -8.23 11.31 1.57
C THR A 5 -7.59 12.66 1.24
N GLN A 6 -7.52 13.56 2.22
CA GLN A 6 -6.79 14.83 2.06
C GLN A 6 -5.30 14.65 1.77
N THR A 7 -4.74 13.47 2.03
CA THR A 7 -3.28 13.26 1.98
C THR A 7 -2.84 12.17 1.01
N HIS A 8 -3.74 11.26 0.64
CA HIS A 8 -3.41 10.10 -0.17
C HIS A 8 -4.55 9.75 -1.12
N GLU A 9 -4.21 9.24 -2.29
CA GLU A 9 -5.09 8.48 -3.17
C GLU A 9 -4.87 6.98 -2.95
N PHE A 10 -5.95 6.21 -2.92
CA PHE A 10 -5.95 4.77 -2.68
C PHE A 10 -6.57 4.04 -3.87
N ALA A 11 -5.90 2.98 -4.32
CA ALA A 11 -6.40 2.03 -5.31
C ALA A 11 -6.35 0.61 -4.73
N ALA A 12 -7.51 -0.02 -4.55
CA ALA A 12 -7.63 -1.38 -4.03
C ALA A 12 -8.36 -2.32 -4.99
N THR A 13 -7.94 -3.59 -5.00
CA THR A 13 -8.64 -4.67 -5.71
C THR A 13 -9.80 -5.20 -4.88
N LEU A 14 -10.71 -5.93 -5.54
CA LEU A 14 -11.64 -6.81 -4.82
C LEU A 14 -10.88 -8.01 -4.26
N CYS A 15 -11.39 -8.59 -3.17
CA CYS A 15 -10.84 -9.83 -2.64
C CYS A 15 -11.27 -11.00 -3.53
N ARG A 16 -10.30 -11.72 -4.08
CA ARG A 16 -10.50 -12.90 -4.93
C ARG A 16 -11.19 -14.06 -4.20
N ARG A 17 -11.09 -14.11 -2.86
CA ARG A 17 -11.76 -15.13 -2.04
C ARG A 17 -13.25 -14.84 -1.85
N THR A 18 -13.64 -13.57 -1.73
CA THR A 18 -15.02 -13.18 -1.35
C THR A 18 -15.78 -12.45 -2.45
N GLY A 19 -15.09 -11.98 -3.50
CA GLY A 19 -15.65 -11.13 -4.56
C GLY A 19 -16.00 -9.71 -4.10
N ARG A 20 -15.62 -9.30 -2.89
CA ARG A 20 -16.02 -8.02 -2.26
C ARG A 20 -14.82 -7.18 -1.84
N PRO A 21 -14.97 -5.86 -1.63
CA PRO A 21 -13.95 -5.05 -0.97
C PRO A 21 -13.60 -5.63 0.40
N CYS A 22 -12.33 -5.55 0.80
CA CYS A 22 -11.85 -6.05 2.10
C CYS A 22 -11.75 -4.88 3.10
N PRO A 23 -12.62 -4.79 4.13
CA PRO A 23 -12.58 -3.68 5.08
C PRO A 23 -11.29 -3.64 5.91
N ALA A 24 -10.77 -4.82 6.29
CA ALA A 24 -9.52 -4.92 7.04
C ALA A 24 -8.32 -4.37 6.25
N LEU A 25 -8.27 -4.63 4.94
CA LEU A 25 -7.26 -4.10 4.04
C LEU A 25 -7.30 -2.57 3.99
N SER A 26 -8.49 -1.99 3.76
CA SER A 26 -8.66 -0.53 3.74
C SER A 26 -8.27 0.10 5.08
N GLY A 27 -8.73 -0.48 6.20
CA GLY A 27 -8.40 0.01 7.53
C GLY A 27 -6.90 -0.05 7.85
N LEU A 28 -6.21 -1.13 7.46
CA LEU A 28 -4.76 -1.25 7.65
C LEU A 28 -3.99 -0.20 6.84
N ALA A 29 -4.34 0.01 5.58
CA ALA A 29 -3.69 1.03 4.75
C ALA A 29 -3.89 2.46 5.28
N GLU A 30 -5.10 2.78 5.75
CA GLU A 30 -5.39 4.08 6.39
C GLU A 30 -4.66 4.26 7.72
N ASN A 31 -4.45 3.19 8.48
CA ASN A 31 -3.69 3.25 9.72
C ASN A 31 -2.19 3.43 9.45
N LEU A 32 -1.63 2.72 8.46
CA LEU A 32 -0.23 2.86 8.05
C LEU A 32 0.07 4.27 7.53
N THR A 33 -0.75 4.80 6.62
CA THR A 33 -0.61 6.18 6.11
C THR A 33 -0.69 7.23 7.22
N ARG A 34 -1.58 7.04 8.19
CA ARG A 34 -1.69 7.92 9.38
C ARG A 34 -0.48 7.82 10.30
N ALA A 35 0.05 6.61 10.49
CA ALA A 35 1.24 6.38 11.31
C ALA A 35 2.48 7.04 10.70
N LEU A 36 2.70 6.84 9.40
CA LEU A 36 3.83 7.44 8.67
C LEU A 36 3.80 8.97 8.71
N ARG A 37 2.63 9.57 8.48
CA ARG A 37 2.46 11.03 8.63
C ARG A 37 2.81 11.56 10.02
N ARG A 38 2.52 10.79 11.07
CA ARG A 38 2.90 11.18 12.45
C ARG A 38 4.40 11.02 12.68
N ALA A 39 5.04 10.08 12.00
CA ALA A 39 6.47 9.83 12.06
C ALA A 39 7.30 10.79 11.19
N GLU A 40 6.70 11.44 10.19
CA GLU A 40 7.37 12.32 9.22
C GLU A 40 8.29 13.38 9.84
N PRO A 41 7.95 14.09 10.94
CA PRO A 41 8.86 15.06 11.55
C PRO A 41 10.09 14.45 12.23
N MET A 42 10.09 13.14 12.46
CA MET A 42 11.13 12.40 13.20
C MET A 42 11.92 11.43 12.30
N THR A 43 11.57 11.33 11.03
CA THR A 43 12.13 10.37 10.08
C THR A 43 12.48 11.09 8.79
N ASP A 44 13.52 10.64 8.10
CA ASP A 44 13.87 11.20 6.81
C ASP A 44 12.97 10.68 5.68
N ALA A 45 13.11 11.28 4.48
CA ALA A 45 12.30 10.93 3.32
C ALA A 45 12.52 9.49 2.81
N SER A 46 13.62 8.83 3.18
CA SER A 46 13.93 7.44 2.83
C SER A 46 13.41 6.43 3.85
N PHE A 47 12.77 6.88 4.92
CA PHE A 47 12.19 6.00 5.93
C PHE A 47 11.12 5.07 5.33
N GLU A 48 11.30 3.78 5.59
CA GLU A 48 10.41 2.71 5.15
C GLU A 48 10.26 1.67 6.26
N ILE A 49 9.05 1.10 6.36
CA ILE A 49 8.75 -0.05 7.20
C ILE A 49 8.19 -1.18 6.36
N GLU A 50 8.65 -2.38 6.63
CA GLU A 50 8.11 -3.61 6.08
C GLU A 50 7.64 -4.51 7.21
N GLY A 51 6.63 -5.32 6.94
CA GLY A 51 6.19 -6.30 7.92
C GLY A 51 5.07 -7.19 7.42
N HIS A 52 4.49 -7.89 8.38
CA HIS A 52 3.29 -8.68 8.17
C HIS A 52 2.36 -8.54 9.37
N CYS A 53 1.09 -8.88 9.18
CA CYS A 53 0.15 -9.04 10.27
C CYS A 53 -0.96 -10.01 9.89
N GLU A 54 -1.54 -10.66 10.89
CA GLU A 54 -2.78 -11.39 10.71
C GLU A 54 -3.95 -10.42 10.79
N MET A 55 -4.81 -10.46 9.77
CA MET A 55 -6.03 -9.65 9.76
C MET A 55 -7.24 -10.50 10.14
N PRO A 56 -8.17 -9.93 10.92
CA PRO A 56 -9.40 -10.62 11.29
C PRO A 56 -10.18 -11.04 10.03
N PRO A 57 -10.80 -12.22 10.07
CA PRO A 57 -11.03 -12.98 8.86
C PRO A 57 -12.24 -12.49 8.05
N CYS A 58 -12.12 -12.66 6.73
CA CYS A 58 -13.27 -12.82 5.83
C CYS A 58 -13.67 -14.30 5.66
N GLY A 59 -13.23 -15.17 6.58
CA GLY A 59 -13.39 -16.62 6.59
C GLY A 59 -12.19 -17.34 7.23
N ALA A 60 -11.30 -17.90 6.41
CA ALA A 60 -10.00 -18.41 6.84
C ALA A 60 -9.03 -17.23 7.07
N GLY A 61 -8.15 -17.33 8.08
CA GLY A 61 -7.16 -16.30 8.40
C GLY A 61 -6.52 -15.66 7.16
N CYS A 62 -6.30 -14.35 7.23
CA CYS A 62 -5.78 -13.57 6.12
C CYS A 62 -4.50 -12.87 6.56
N LEU A 63 -3.35 -13.48 6.26
CA LEU A 63 -2.06 -12.85 6.48
C LEU A 63 -1.87 -11.72 5.47
N ALA A 64 -1.48 -10.55 5.95
CA ALA A 64 -1.11 -9.41 5.14
C ALA A 64 0.40 -9.17 5.22
N ARG A 65 1.04 -8.93 4.08
CA ARG A 65 2.39 -8.36 3.94
C ARG A 65 2.26 -6.90 3.58
N TYR A 66 3.13 -6.03 4.11
CA TYR A 66 3.12 -4.62 3.74
C TYR A 66 4.52 -4.03 3.64
N ALA A 67 4.64 -3.00 2.81
CA ALA A 67 5.76 -2.07 2.75
C ALA A 67 5.18 -0.65 2.71
N ALA A 68 5.75 0.25 3.51
CA ALA A 68 5.18 1.56 3.73
C ALA A 68 6.27 2.61 3.93
N SER A 69 6.22 3.65 3.10
CA SER A 69 7.07 4.85 3.15
C SER A 69 6.18 6.10 3.12
N HIS A 70 6.75 7.28 3.37
CA HIS A 70 6.02 8.55 3.31
C HIS A 70 5.30 8.80 1.99
N SER A 71 5.84 8.30 0.87
CA SER A 71 5.27 8.53 -0.47
C SER A 71 4.29 7.45 -0.89
N ARG A 72 4.41 6.22 -0.36
CA ARG A 72 3.69 5.06 -0.86
C ARG A 72 3.53 3.98 0.20
N VAL A 73 2.30 3.47 0.31
CA VAL A 73 1.95 2.30 1.13
C VAL A 73 1.40 1.20 0.23
N ARG A 74 1.88 -0.03 0.39
CA ARG A 74 1.34 -1.21 -0.27
C ARG A 74 1.03 -2.29 0.76
N VAL A 75 -0.16 -2.87 0.66
CA VAL A 75 -0.59 -4.00 1.51
C VAL A 75 -1.09 -5.12 0.61
N PHE A 76 -0.66 -6.34 0.90
CA PHE A 76 -0.92 -7.55 0.12
C PHE A 76 -1.50 -8.63 1.02
N CYS A 77 -2.72 -9.06 0.74
CA CYS A 77 -3.47 -10.01 1.57
C CYS A 77 -3.42 -11.43 1.02
N GLY A 78 -3.48 -12.42 1.89
CA GLY A 78 -3.61 -13.83 1.52
C GLY A 78 -2.35 -14.40 0.86
N VAL A 79 -1.19 -13.91 1.29
CA VAL A 79 0.14 -14.38 0.90
C VAL A 79 0.86 -14.95 2.13
N ASP A 80 1.89 -15.76 1.93
CA ASP A 80 2.67 -16.33 3.03
C ASP A 80 3.62 -15.29 3.65
N GLU A 81 4.01 -15.50 4.91
CA GLU A 81 4.89 -14.59 5.67
C GLU A 81 6.24 -14.37 4.96
N ASP A 82 6.77 -15.45 4.39
CA ASP A 82 8.06 -15.46 3.70
C ASP A 82 7.98 -15.01 2.23
N THR A 83 6.78 -14.61 1.76
CA THR A 83 6.63 -14.15 0.36
C THR A 83 7.46 -12.90 0.14
N ALA A 84 8.41 -12.94 -0.81
CA ALA A 84 9.30 -11.82 -1.10
C ALA A 84 8.53 -10.55 -1.52
N LEU A 85 8.75 -9.42 -0.83
CA LEU A 85 8.11 -8.14 -1.16
C LEU A 85 8.44 -7.65 -2.58
N PRO A 86 9.67 -7.82 -3.11
CA PRO A 86 9.95 -7.48 -4.51
C PRO A 86 9.04 -8.18 -5.51
N HIS A 87 8.64 -9.43 -5.24
CA HIS A 87 7.68 -10.15 -6.07
C HIS A 87 6.29 -9.50 -6.02
N LEU A 88 5.82 -9.16 -4.83
CA LEU A 88 4.53 -8.49 -4.62
C LEU A 88 4.49 -7.08 -5.22
N HIS A 89 5.62 -6.35 -5.18
CA HIS A 89 5.76 -5.07 -5.84
C HIS A 89 5.65 -5.19 -7.36
N ARG A 90 6.33 -6.15 -7.99
CA ARG A 90 6.16 -6.40 -9.43
C ARG A 90 4.71 -6.74 -9.79
N PHE A 91 4.01 -7.50 -8.96
CA PHE A 91 2.59 -7.75 -9.15
C PHE A 91 1.76 -6.44 -9.08
N ALA A 92 2.00 -5.58 -8.10
CA ALA A 92 1.32 -4.28 -7.99
C ALA A 92 1.62 -3.37 -9.18
N ASP A 93 2.88 -3.30 -9.61
CA ASP A 93 3.32 -2.47 -10.74
C ASP A 93 2.70 -2.95 -12.06
N ALA A 94 2.57 -4.26 -12.26
CA ALA A 94 1.89 -4.82 -13.42
C ALA A 94 0.38 -4.50 -13.44
N LEU A 95 -0.25 -4.39 -12.26
CA LEU A 95 -1.68 -4.17 -12.13
C LEU A 95 -2.08 -2.69 -12.15
N LEU A 96 -1.28 -1.83 -11.51
CA LEU A 96 -1.59 -0.42 -11.27
C LEU A 96 -0.65 0.53 -12.02
N GLY A 97 0.45 0.03 -12.58
CA GLY A 97 1.40 0.84 -13.34
C GLY A 97 0.87 1.20 -14.72
N SER A 98 1.17 2.42 -15.16
CA SER A 98 0.81 2.91 -16.49
C SER A 98 1.66 2.26 -17.60
N GLU A 99 2.82 1.71 -17.25
CA GLU A 99 3.83 1.17 -18.17
C GLU A 99 3.48 -0.24 -18.69
N GLY A 100 2.36 -0.84 -18.26
CA GLY A 100 1.82 -2.06 -18.86
C GLY A 100 2.76 -3.27 -18.83
N GLY A 101 3.60 -3.39 -17.79
CA GLY A 101 4.45 -4.55 -17.60
C GLY A 101 3.61 -5.79 -17.33
N GLY A 102 3.60 -6.76 -18.24
CA GLY A 102 2.85 -8.00 -18.06
C GLY A 102 3.33 -8.80 -16.85
N PHE A 103 2.40 -9.30 -16.03
CA PHE A 103 2.71 -10.28 -14.98
C PHE A 103 2.52 -11.69 -15.54
N ALA A 104 3.62 -12.44 -15.71
CA ALA A 104 3.57 -13.78 -16.31
C ALA A 104 2.75 -14.75 -15.44
N ALA A 105 1.88 -15.54 -16.07
CA ALA A 105 1.15 -16.59 -15.38
C ALA A 105 2.13 -17.60 -14.75
N GLY A 106 1.87 -18.00 -13.50
CA GLY A 106 2.74 -18.94 -12.76
C GLY A 106 4.00 -18.32 -12.15
N SER A 107 4.18 -17.00 -12.20
CA SER A 107 5.36 -16.31 -11.66
C SER A 107 5.46 -16.26 -10.12
N GLY A 108 4.48 -16.80 -9.40
CA GLY A 108 4.53 -16.94 -7.95
C GLY A 108 3.16 -16.73 -7.27
N PRO A 109 3.15 -16.60 -5.93
CA PRO A 109 1.93 -16.36 -5.18
C PRO A 109 1.33 -15.01 -5.58
N VAL A 110 0.00 -14.98 -5.69
CA VAL A 110 -0.78 -13.78 -6.04
C VAL A 110 -1.68 -13.44 -4.85
N PRO A 111 -1.64 -12.19 -4.35
CA PRO A 111 -2.47 -11.80 -3.23
C PRO A 111 -3.97 -11.96 -3.55
N CYS A 112 -4.75 -12.33 -2.53
CA CYS A 112 -6.20 -12.37 -2.68
C CYS A 112 -6.80 -10.96 -2.77
N ALA A 113 -6.19 -9.97 -2.14
CA ALA A 113 -6.55 -8.56 -2.26
C ALA A 113 -5.29 -7.70 -2.10
N MET A 114 -5.24 -6.54 -2.73
CA MET A 114 -4.18 -5.56 -2.47
C MET A 114 -4.72 -4.14 -2.49
N VAL A 115 -3.98 -3.24 -1.84
CA VAL A 115 -4.18 -1.80 -1.93
C VAL A 115 -2.84 -1.12 -2.10
N GLU A 116 -2.83 -0.07 -2.91
CA GLU A 116 -1.78 0.93 -2.93
C GLU A 116 -2.35 2.28 -2.49
N ALA A 117 -1.64 2.96 -1.59
CA ALA A 117 -1.87 4.36 -1.27
C ALA A 117 -0.68 5.17 -1.77
N ARG A 118 -0.93 6.26 -2.49
CA ARG A 118 0.10 7.23 -2.91
C ARG A 118 -0.19 8.54 -2.23
N ALA A 119 0.83 9.14 -1.61
CA ALA A 119 0.70 10.48 -1.06
C ALA A 119 0.40 11.47 -2.20
N HIS A 120 -0.46 12.43 -1.95
CA HIS A 120 -0.56 13.60 -2.83
C HIS A 120 0.81 14.26 -2.85
N ALA A 121 1.29 14.68 -4.02
CA ALA A 121 2.46 15.53 -4.07
C ALA A 121 2.23 16.70 -3.12
N ALA A 122 3.06 16.83 -2.09
CA ALA A 122 3.01 18.00 -1.22
C ALA A 122 3.10 19.20 -2.15
N GLN A 123 2.09 20.08 -2.12
CA GLN A 123 2.28 21.39 -2.69
C GLN A 123 3.49 21.96 -1.97
N VAL A 124 4.63 22.00 -2.67
CA VAL A 124 5.85 22.61 -2.18
C VAL A 124 5.49 24.07 -1.97
N SER A 125 5.12 24.42 -0.75
CA SER A 125 4.98 25.81 -0.34
C SER A 125 6.32 26.46 -0.64
N ALA A 126 6.31 27.39 -1.60
CA ALA A 126 7.48 28.15 -2.00
C ALA A 126 8.18 28.70 -0.74
N PRO A 127 9.52 28.74 -0.70
CA PRO A 127 10.23 29.33 0.42
C PRO A 127 9.73 30.77 0.62
N VAL A 128 9.25 31.08 1.82
CA VAL A 128 9.00 32.46 2.25
C VAL A 128 10.33 33.19 2.14
N GLN A 129 10.46 34.05 1.13
CA GLN A 129 11.61 34.93 1.02
C GLN A 129 11.52 35.95 2.17
N PRO A 130 12.58 36.14 2.96
CA PRO A 130 12.61 37.22 3.93
C PRO A 130 12.65 38.56 3.18
N THR A 131 11.65 39.41 3.43
CA THR A 131 11.69 40.83 3.04
C THR A 131 12.82 41.52 3.77
N ALA A 132 13.75 42.09 3.00
CA ALA A 132 14.76 43.02 3.48
C ALA A 132 14.17 44.42 3.75
#